data_AF-A0A937IQ19-F1
#
_entry.id   AF-A0A937IQ19-F1
#
_cell.length_a   1.000
_cell.length_b   1.000
_cell.length_c   1.000
_cell.angle_alpha   90.00
_cell.angle_beta   90.00
_cell.angle_gamma   90.00
#
_symmetry.space_group_name_H-M   'P 1'
#
loop_
_entity.id
_entity.type
_entity.pdbx_description
1 polymer ?
#
loop_
_entity_poly.entity_id
_entity_poly.type
_entity_poly.pdbx_seq_one_letter_code
_entity_poly.pdbx_strand_id
1 'polypeptide(L)'
;MKKSSLILIPLVLLFIAASCGPDEPLHNPTPLALAYPSHFPTPDLPADNPLTVEGAKLGRHLFFDPRLSGDNTQSCNSCHSQEHGFAEPFQFSTGIDGSTGTVNAMTLTNMAWQDFFFWDGRENSLEDQVQDPIVNPIEMHAQWPDVIAKLAQDPTYVELFDDAFGTDDPITRQNTAKALAQFVRTLVTGGSKLDQYVQGDYTFTPSEQLGFDIFNNEQGDCFHCHGLATTGYQLGAHGLLQFTNNGLDSVYAVGAGREFVTGDPSDRGKFKVPSLRNVEYSYPYMHDGRFQTLAEVLDFYNMGGHPSPTLDPNMKAAGVGRNWSVAQKQGLLDFLKTFSDATFLTDTSFTDPW
;
A
#
# COMPACT_ATOMS: atom_id res chain seq x y z
N MET A 1 28.97 -19.54 -92.28
CA MET A 1 29.48 -19.68 -90.89
C MET A 1 29.20 -18.39 -90.14
N LYS A 2 28.05 -18.30 -89.44
CA LYS A 2 27.69 -17.17 -88.57
C LYS A 2 27.96 -17.60 -87.12
N LYS A 3 28.73 -16.80 -86.38
CA LYS A 3 28.97 -16.99 -84.94
C LYS A 3 27.90 -16.19 -84.18
N SER A 4 27.15 -16.86 -83.31
CA SER A 4 26.24 -16.23 -82.35
C SER A 4 26.94 -16.16 -80.99
N SER A 5 27.06 -14.96 -80.44
CA SER A 5 27.59 -14.72 -79.10
C SER A 5 26.42 -14.71 -78.11
N LEU A 6 26.42 -15.65 -77.16
CA LEU A 6 25.54 -15.60 -75.98
C LEU A 6 26.16 -14.69 -74.93
N ILE A 7 25.42 -13.67 -74.50
CA ILE A 7 25.75 -12.82 -73.35
C ILE A 7 24.97 -13.38 -72.15
N LEU A 8 25.70 -13.78 -71.10
CA LEU A 8 25.15 -14.26 -69.84
C LEU A 8 25.07 -13.06 -68.86
N ILE A 9 23.86 -12.70 -68.43
CA ILE A 9 23.63 -11.67 -67.40
C ILE A 9 23.43 -12.40 -66.06
N PRO A 10 24.18 -12.09 -64.98
CA PRO A 10 23.93 -12.67 -63.68
C PRO A 10 22.75 -11.96 -63.01
N LEU A 11 21.73 -12.73 -62.62
CA LEU A 11 20.60 -12.27 -61.84
C LEU A 11 21.03 -12.16 -60.38
N VAL A 12 21.21 -10.93 -59.88
CA VAL A 12 21.45 -10.67 -58.45
C VAL A 12 20.11 -10.75 -57.72
N LEU A 13 19.89 -11.85 -57.00
CA LEU A 13 18.77 -12.02 -56.08
C LEU A 13 19.09 -11.25 -54.79
N LEU A 14 18.39 -10.13 -54.59
CA LEU A 14 18.45 -9.32 -53.38
C LEU A 14 17.57 -10.01 -52.31
N PHE A 15 18.19 -10.73 -51.38
CA PHE A 15 17.51 -11.24 -50.19
C PHE A 15 17.31 -10.07 -49.21
N ILE A 16 16.07 -9.58 -49.11
CA ILE A 16 15.67 -8.67 -48.03
C ILE A 16 15.44 -9.53 -46.80
N ALA A 17 16.44 -9.60 -45.92
CA ALA A 17 16.26 -10.15 -44.58
C ALA A 17 15.45 -9.14 -43.77
N ALA A 18 14.15 -9.40 -43.59
CA ALA A 18 13.36 -8.72 -42.58
C ALA A 18 13.86 -9.18 -41.21
N SER A 19 14.62 -8.32 -40.55
CA SER A 19 15.09 -8.51 -39.18
C SER A 19 13.91 -8.28 -38.23
N CYS A 20 13.22 -9.35 -37.82
CA CYS A 20 12.41 -9.34 -36.60
C CYS A 20 13.37 -9.34 -35.41
N GLY A 21 13.76 -8.14 -34.96
CA GLY A 21 14.17 -7.95 -33.56
C GLY A 21 12.93 -7.87 -32.67
N PRO A 22 13.06 -8.01 -31.34
CA PRO A 22 11.99 -7.62 -30.43
C PRO A 22 11.67 -6.13 -30.69
N ASP A 23 10.40 -5.79 -30.82
CA ASP A 23 9.98 -4.41 -31.04
C ASP A 23 10.50 -3.55 -29.89
N GLU A 24 11.33 -2.56 -30.24
CA GLU A 24 11.71 -1.50 -29.31
C GLU A 24 10.43 -0.75 -28.92
N PRO A 25 10.22 -0.41 -27.64
CA PRO A 25 9.02 0.30 -27.22
C PRO A 25 8.84 1.57 -28.04
N LEU A 26 7.62 1.84 -28.51
CA LEU A 26 7.31 3.03 -29.31
C LEU A 26 7.63 4.33 -28.55
N HIS A 27 7.56 4.28 -27.22
CA HIS A 27 7.98 5.32 -26.29
C HIS A 27 8.77 4.72 -25.12
N ASN A 28 9.92 5.33 -24.79
CA ASN A 28 10.66 4.98 -23.58
C ASN A 28 10.15 5.83 -22.42
N PRO A 29 9.50 5.25 -21.41
CA PRO A 29 8.94 6.00 -20.30
C PRO A 29 10.04 6.66 -19.45
N THR A 30 9.74 7.83 -18.90
CA THR A 30 10.66 8.66 -18.14
C THR A 30 10.83 8.10 -16.73
N PRO A 31 12.06 7.78 -16.27
CA PRO A 31 12.28 7.32 -14.90
C PRO A 31 11.78 8.33 -13.88
N LEU A 32 11.02 7.85 -12.90
CA LEU A 32 10.54 8.66 -11.78
C LEU A 32 11.34 8.35 -10.52
N ALA A 33 12.08 9.34 -10.03
CA ALA A 33 12.74 9.25 -8.73
C ALA A 33 11.72 9.47 -7.61
N LEU A 34 11.56 8.47 -6.74
CA LEU A 34 10.68 8.59 -5.57
C LEU A 34 11.26 9.61 -4.57
N ALA A 35 10.48 10.64 -4.23
CA ALA A 35 10.86 11.60 -3.21
C ALA A 35 10.48 11.07 -1.82
N TYR A 36 11.45 10.95 -0.92
CA TYR A 36 11.24 10.50 0.46
C TYR A 36 12.32 11.09 1.39
N PRO A 37 12.06 11.20 2.71
CA PRO A 37 13.04 11.73 3.66
C PRO A 37 14.33 10.91 3.72
N SER A 38 15.47 11.57 3.92
CA SER A 38 16.79 10.92 3.90
C SER A 38 17.02 9.90 5.02
N HIS A 39 16.23 9.97 6.11
CA HIS A 39 16.26 8.99 7.20
C HIS A 39 15.45 7.72 6.92
N PHE A 40 14.68 7.68 5.82
CA PHE A 40 14.04 6.43 5.39
C PHE A 40 15.07 5.55 4.66
N PRO A 41 14.95 4.22 4.81
CA PRO A 41 15.74 3.30 4.01
C PRO A 41 15.39 3.45 2.53
N THR A 42 16.33 3.13 1.64
CA THR A 42 16.01 3.04 0.22
C THR A 42 15.00 1.90 -0.01
N PRO A 43 13.85 2.16 -0.66
CA PRO A 43 12.88 1.12 -0.94
C PRO A 43 13.42 0.13 -1.97
N ASP A 44 13.04 -1.14 -1.85
CA ASP A 44 13.33 -2.18 -2.83
C ASP A 44 12.22 -2.19 -3.90
N LEU A 45 12.47 -1.53 -5.03
CA LEU A 45 11.51 -1.43 -6.12
C LEU A 45 11.66 -2.62 -7.08
N PRO A 46 10.55 -3.23 -7.54
CA PRO A 46 10.62 -4.39 -8.42
C PRO A 46 11.25 -4.02 -9.78
N ALA A 47 12.24 -4.79 -10.19
CA ALA A 47 12.98 -4.55 -11.44
C ALA A 47 12.11 -4.70 -12.70
N ASP A 48 11.02 -5.47 -12.64
CA ASP A 48 10.09 -5.71 -13.73
C ASP A 48 8.90 -4.72 -13.75
N ASN A 49 8.84 -3.80 -12.79
CA ASN A 49 7.91 -2.66 -12.78
C ASN A 49 8.60 -1.39 -12.24
N PRO A 50 9.60 -0.85 -12.96
CA PRO A 50 10.30 0.37 -12.54
C PRO A 50 9.33 1.56 -12.47
N LEU A 51 9.56 2.46 -11.50
CA LEU A 51 8.77 3.69 -11.39
C LEU A 51 9.06 4.63 -12.57
N THR A 52 8.00 5.05 -13.24
CA THR A 52 8.04 6.00 -14.36
C THR A 52 7.00 7.09 -14.19
N VAL A 53 7.23 8.24 -14.81
CA VAL A 53 6.28 9.37 -14.77
C VAL A 53 4.95 8.98 -15.41
N GLU A 54 5.02 8.32 -16.57
CA GLU A 54 3.89 7.91 -17.39
C GLU A 54 3.12 6.76 -16.73
N GLY A 55 3.82 5.76 -16.18
CA GLY A 55 3.19 4.66 -15.45
C GLY A 55 2.49 5.10 -14.16
N ALA A 56 3.12 6.00 -13.38
CA ALA A 56 2.46 6.58 -12.20
C ALA A 56 1.26 7.48 -12.58
N LYS A 57 1.37 8.24 -13.67
CA LYS A 57 0.25 9.05 -14.20
C LYS A 57 -0.93 8.16 -14.62
N LEU A 58 -0.69 7.09 -15.37
CA LEU A 58 -1.73 6.12 -15.74
C LEU A 58 -2.34 5.48 -14.49
N GLY A 59 -1.50 5.06 -13.52
CA GLY A 59 -1.94 4.51 -12.25
C GLY A 59 -2.85 5.45 -11.47
N ARG A 60 -2.54 6.74 -11.46
CA ARG A 60 -3.40 7.77 -10.84
C ARG A 60 -4.77 7.83 -11.52
N HIS A 61 -4.85 7.82 -12.85
CA HIS A 61 -6.15 7.81 -13.54
C HIS A 61 -6.95 6.56 -13.18
N LEU A 62 -6.32 5.39 -13.20
CA LEU A 62 -6.93 4.10 -12.84
C LEU A 62 -7.43 4.07 -11.39
N PHE A 63 -6.68 4.63 -10.44
CA PHE A 63 -7.04 4.63 -9.02
C PHE A 63 -8.36 5.36 -8.73
N PHE A 64 -8.64 6.42 -9.49
CA PHE A 64 -9.86 7.22 -9.36
C PHE A 64 -11.00 6.77 -10.28
N ASP A 65 -10.73 5.90 -11.25
CA ASP A 65 -11.72 5.55 -12.27
C ASP A 65 -12.66 4.43 -11.83
N PRO A 66 -13.99 4.68 -11.76
CA PRO A 66 -14.92 3.65 -11.33
C PRO A 66 -15.12 2.53 -12.36
N ARG A 67 -14.67 2.69 -13.62
CA ARG A 67 -14.78 1.69 -14.68
C ARG A 67 -14.02 0.39 -14.40
N LEU A 68 -13.13 0.39 -13.40
CA LEU A 68 -12.51 -0.82 -12.88
C LEU A 68 -13.50 -1.73 -12.13
N SER A 69 -14.63 -1.21 -11.65
CA SER A 69 -15.68 -2.00 -11.01
C SER A 69 -16.68 -2.58 -12.02
N GLY A 70 -17.38 -3.64 -11.63
CA GLY A 70 -18.34 -4.34 -12.47
C GLY A 70 -19.42 -3.42 -13.05
N ASP A 71 -19.99 -2.56 -12.21
CA ASP A 71 -21.10 -1.66 -12.54
C ASP A 71 -20.70 -0.20 -12.82
N ASN A 72 -19.40 0.10 -12.80
CA ASN A 72 -18.83 1.43 -12.98
C ASN A 72 -19.20 2.46 -11.89
N THR A 73 -19.40 2.03 -10.64
CA THR A 73 -19.77 2.93 -9.53
C THR A 73 -18.69 3.13 -8.48
N GLN A 74 -17.69 2.24 -8.40
CA GLN A 74 -16.66 2.25 -7.36
C GLN A 74 -15.24 2.23 -7.96
N SER A 75 -14.35 3.04 -7.39
CA SER A 75 -12.91 3.06 -7.69
C SER A 75 -12.09 2.75 -6.44
N CYS A 76 -10.77 2.64 -6.54
CA CYS A 76 -9.90 2.45 -5.38
C CYS A 76 -10.07 3.59 -4.36
N ASN A 77 -10.22 4.84 -4.85
CA ASN A 77 -10.45 6.02 -4.03
C ASN A 77 -11.76 5.97 -3.22
N SER A 78 -12.76 5.17 -3.63
CA SER A 78 -14.01 5.05 -2.87
C SER A 78 -13.83 4.50 -1.45
N CYS A 79 -12.80 3.66 -1.24
CA CYS A 79 -12.45 3.10 0.08
C CYS A 79 -11.08 3.60 0.60
N HIS A 80 -10.31 4.29 -0.23
CA HIS A 80 -8.98 4.79 0.10
C HIS A 80 -8.88 6.28 -0.24
N SER A 81 -9.57 7.13 0.51
CA SER A 81 -9.58 8.57 0.24
C SER A 81 -8.43 9.31 0.93
N GLN A 82 -7.90 10.32 0.24
CA GLN A 82 -6.71 11.05 0.66
C GLN A 82 -6.90 11.73 2.03
N GLU A 83 -8.07 12.32 2.29
CA GLU A 83 -8.35 13.02 3.56
C GLU A 83 -8.35 12.10 4.80
N HIS A 84 -8.46 10.79 4.57
CA HIS A 84 -8.38 9.74 5.59
C HIS A 84 -7.03 8.99 5.57
N GLY A 85 -6.01 9.56 4.92
CA GLY A 85 -4.70 8.92 4.76
C GLY A 85 -4.76 7.70 3.85
N PHE A 86 -5.58 7.75 2.79
CA PHE A 86 -5.88 6.63 1.90
C PHE A 86 -6.48 5.42 2.63
N ALA A 87 -7.40 5.70 3.54
CA ALA A 87 -8.29 4.76 4.21
C ALA A 87 -9.73 5.28 4.10
N GLU A 88 -10.65 4.77 4.92
CA GLU A 88 -12.04 5.25 4.99
C GLU A 88 -12.54 5.33 6.44
N PRO A 89 -13.54 6.20 6.74
CA PRO A 89 -14.05 6.39 8.09
C PRO A 89 -15.12 5.35 8.50
N PHE A 90 -15.08 4.15 7.91
CA PHE A 90 -16.03 3.08 8.15
C PHE A 90 -15.36 1.87 8.79
N GLN A 91 -16.11 1.13 9.62
CA GLN A 91 -15.60 -0.11 10.21
C GLN A 91 -15.20 -1.11 9.12
N PHE A 92 -16.06 -1.27 8.11
CA PHE A 92 -15.86 -2.15 6.97
C PHE A 92 -16.32 -1.47 5.68
N SER A 93 -15.59 -1.71 4.60
CA SER A 93 -15.94 -1.27 3.26
C SER A 93 -17.23 -1.93 2.77
N THR A 94 -17.95 -1.24 1.88
CA THR A 94 -19.10 -1.79 1.17
C THR A 94 -18.80 -1.86 -0.31
N GLY A 95 -18.90 -3.06 -0.91
CA GLY A 95 -18.70 -3.27 -2.34
C GLY A 95 -19.91 -2.87 -3.19
N ILE A 96 -19.78 -3.01 -4.51
CA ILE A 96 -20.79 -2.55 -5.48
C ILE A 96 -22.15 -3.25 -5.34
N ASP A 97 -22.17 -4.48 -4.85
CA ASP A 97 -23.40 -5.24 -4.61
C ASP A 97 -24.05 -4.95 -3.25
N GLY A 98 -23.51 -3.99 -2.49
CA GLY A 98 -23.95 -3.69 -1.11
C GLY A 98 -23.47 -4.68 -0.06
N SER A 99 -22.57 -5.60 -0.42
CA SER A 99 -21.92 -6.52 0.52
C SER A 99 -20.90 -5.76 1.39
N THR A 100 -20.90 -6.04 2.69
CA THR A 100 -19.95 -5.45 3.64
C THR A 100 -18.78 -6.40 3.87
N GLY A 101 -17.56 -5.85 3.90
CA GLY A 101 -16.34 -6.59 4.22
C GLY A 101 -16.28 -7.09 5.67
N THR A 102 -15.16 -7.73 6.01
CA THR A 102 -14.92 -8.30 7.36
C THR A 102 -13.66 -7.75 8.03
N VAL A 103 -12.92 -6.89 7.32
CA VAL A 103 -11.75 -6.18 7.81
C VAL A 103 -11.82 -4.71 7.40
N ASN A 104 -11.25 -3.84 8.22
CA ASN A 104 -11.15 -2.41 7.94
C ASN A 104 -10.15 -2.16 6.79
N ALA A 105 -10.44 -1.18 5.92
CA ALA A 105 -9.55 -0.81 4.82
C ALA A 105 -8.24 -0.20 5.37
N MET A 106 -7.11 -0.84 5.04
CA MET A 106 -5.79 -0.34 5.46
C MET A 106 -5.43 0.95 4.73
N THR A 107 -4.66 1.83 5.39
CA THR A 107 -4.00 2.95 4.71
C THR A 107 -3.08 2.47 3.58
N LEU A 108 -3.03 3.23 2.47
CA LEU A 108 -2.12 3.00 1.35
C LEU A 108 -0.87 3.89 1.40
N THR A 109 -0.52 4.46 2.55
CA THR A 109 0.68 5.29 2.71
C THR A 109 1.96 4.44 2.77
N ASN A 110 3.04 4.93 2.15
CA ASN A 110 4.38 4.33 2.21
C ASN A 110 4.44 2.85 1.76
N MET A 111 3.62 2.48 0.76
CA MET A 111 3.57 1.11 0.27
C MET A 111 4.85 0.65 -0.44
N ALA A 112 5.74 1.57 -0.83
CA ALA A 112 7.05 1.26 -1.39
C ALA A 112 8.00 0.52 -0.43
N TRP A 113 7.70 0.49 0.87
CA TRP A 113 8.49 -0.20 1.90
C TRP A 113 7.80 -1.44 2.49
N GLN A 114 6.70 -1.90 1.91
CA GLN A 114 5.93 -3.02 2.43
C GLN A 114 6.31 -4.32 1.70
N ASP A 115 6.56 -5.38 2.47
CA ASP A 115 6.88 -6.73 1.93
C ASP A 115 5.61 -7.56 1.70
N PHE A 116 4.56 -7.29 2.48
CA PHE A 116 3.31 -8.04 2.48
C PHE A 116 2.11 -7.10 2.47
N PHE A 117 1.06 -7.52 1.80
CA PHE A 117 -0.17 -6.74 1.64
C PHE A 117 -1.38 -7.46 2.21
N PHE A 118 -2.40 -6.67 2.53
CA PHE A 118 -3.53 -7.04 3.40
C PHE A 118 -3.14 -7.29 4.86
N TRP A 119 -4.17 -7.39 5.72
CA TRP A 119 -4.02 -7.63 7.15
C TRP A 119 -3.45 -9.02 7.47
N ASP A 120 -3.71 -10.03 6.63
CA ASP A 120 -3.22 -11.40 6.78
C ASP A 120 -1.88 -11.64 6.05
N GLY A 121 -1.49 -10.72 5.16
CA GLY A 121 -0.27 -10.82 4.37
C GLY A 121 -0.37 -11.82 3.24
N ARG A 122 -1.57 -12.06 2.68
CA ARG A 122 -1.78 -13.07 1.64
C ARG A 122 -1.12 -12.73 0.30
N GLU A 123 -0.87 -11.45 0.04
CA GLU A 123 -0.16 -11.01 -1.16
C GLU A 123 1.24 -10.52 -0.84
N ASN A 124 2.19 -10.85 -1.73
CA ASN A 124 3.62 -10.53 -1.59
C ASN A 124 4.09 -9.43 -2.55
N SER A 125 3.20 -8.89 -3.37
CA SER A 125 3.50 -7.78 -4.28
C SER A 125 2.32 -6.81 -4.35
N LEU A 126 2.60 -5.52 -4.61
CA LEU A 126 1.54 -4.55 -4.86
C LEU A 126 0.78 -4.89 -6.14
N GLU A 127 1.50 -5.38 -7.15
CA GLU A 127 0.94 -5.80 -8.41
C GLU A 127 -0.13 -6.88 -8.22
N ASP A 128 0.09 -7.86 -7.36
CA ASP A 128 -0.93 -8.88 -7.05
C ASP A 128 -2.03 -8.31 -6.16
N GLN A 129 -1.68 -7.50 -5.15
CA GLN A 129 -2.64 -6.85 -4.25
C GLN A 129 -3.68 -6.03 -5.00
N VAL A 130 -3.29 -5.17 -5.94
CA VAL A 130 -4.24 -4.27 -6.63
C VAL A 130 -5.20 -5.01 -7.55
N GLN A 131 -4.91 -6.28 -7.88
CA GLN A 131 -5.78 -7.10 -8.72
C GLN A 131 -6.90 -7.77 -7.93
N ASP A 132 -6.68 -8.09 -6.65
CA ASP A 132 -7.64 -8.82 -5.81
C ASP A 132 -8.95 -8.01 -5.61
N PRO A 133 -8.93 -6.73 -5.19
CA PRO A 133 -10.14 -5.90 -5.06
C PRO A 133 -11.00 -5.82 -6.32
N ILE A 134 -10.37 -5.79 -7.49
CA ILE A 134 -11.04 -5.63 -8.79
C ILE A 134 -11.98 -6.81 -9.06
N VAL A 135 -11.55 -8.04 -8.76
CA VAL A 135 -12.33 -9.26 -9.04
C VAL A 135 -13.12 -9.76 -7.83
N ASN A 136 -12.83 -9.25 -6.63
CA ASN A 136 -13.47 -9.71 -5.41
C ASN A 136 -14.97 -9.40 -5.41
N PRO A 137 -15.85 -10.41 -5.26
CA PRO A 137 -17.31 -10.22 -5.29
C PRO A 137 -17.88 -9.40 -4.13
N ILE A 138 -17.11 -9.16 -3.05
CA ILE A 138 -17.53 -8.28 -1.96
C ILE A 138 -16.98 -6.85 -2.07
N GLU A 139 -16.18 -6.56 -3.11
CA GLU A 139 -15.58 -5.26 -3.39
C GLU A 139 -16.05 -4.77 -4.78
N MET A 140 -15.18 -4.77 -5.79
CA MET A 140 -15.46 -4.18 -7.10
C MET A 140 -16.14 -5.15 -8.08
N HIS A 141 -16.14 -6.46 -7.79
CA HIS A 141 -16.84 -7.53 -8.52
C HIS A 141 -16.81 -7.43 -10.06
N ALA A 142 -15.65 -7.11 -10.62
CA ALA A 142 -15.46 -7.03 -12.06
C ALA A 142 -14.87 -8.33 -12.63
N GLN A 143 -14.94 -8.47 -13.95
CA GLN A 143 -14.20 -9.49 -14.69
C GLN A 143 -13.19 -8.80 -15.60
N TRP A 144 -11.95 -9.28 -15.61
CA TRP A 144 -10.86 -8.64 -16.36
C TRP A 144 -11.16 -8.43 -17.85
N PRO A 145 -11.77 -9.36 -18.60
CA PRO A 145 -12.12 -9.11 -20.00
C PRO A 145 -13.02 -7.87 -20.18
N ASP A 146 -13.95 -7.64 -19.26
CA ASP A 146 -14.86 -6.49 -19.32
C ASP A 146 -14.13 -5.21 -18.94
N VAL A 147 -13.27 -5.23 -17.92
CA VAL A 147 -12.43 -4.09 -17.53
C VAL A 147 -11.55 -3.66 -18.71
N ILE A 148 -10.83 -4.59 -19.34
CA ILE A 148 -9.97 -4.29 -20.48
C ILE A 148 -10.79 -3.76 -21.66
N ALA A 149 -11.96 -4.34 -21.94
CA ALA A 149 -12.84 -3.85 -22.99
C ALA A 149 -13.35 -2.42 -22.73
N LYS A 150 -13.62 -2.05 -21.47
CA LYS A 150 -14.00 -0.68 -21.08
C LYS A 150 -12.84 0.30 -21.30
N LEU A 151 -11.63 -0.06 -20.84
CA LEU A 151 -10.43 0.78 -20.97
C LEU A 151 -10.04 0.98 -22.44
N ALA A 152 -10.08 -0.09 -23.25
CA ALA A 152 -9.72 -0.03 -24.67
C ALA A 152 -10.70 0.79 -25.54
N GLN A 153 -11.90 1.09 -25.05
CA GLN A 153 -12.88 1.95 -25.73
C GLN A 153 -12.67 3.45 -25.46
N ASP A 154 -11.83 3.81 -24.48
CA ASP A 154 -11.52 5.20 -24.16
C ASP A 154 -10.21 5.65 -24.85
N PRO A 155 -10.26 6.61 -25.78
CA PRO A 155 -9.06 7.13 -26.43
C PRO A 155 -8.01 7.66 -25.45
N THR A 156 -8.43 8.19 -24.30
CA THR A 156 -7.54 8.69 -23.24
C THR A 156 -6.71 7.55 -22.66
N TYR A 157 -7.31 6.38 -22.43
CA TYR A 157 -6.58 5.23 -21.93
C TYR A 157 -5.67 4.62 -23.00
N VAL A 158 -6.09 4.59 -24.26
CA VAL A 158 -5.21 4.17 -25.36
C VAL A 158 -3.91 4.98 -25.36
N GLU A 159 -3.99 6.30 -25.23
CA GLU A 159 -2.82 7.18 -25.12
C GLU A 159 -2.00 6.93 -23.84
N LEU A 160 -2.66 6.90 -22.66
CA LEU A 160 -1.96 6.70 -21.39
C LEU A 160 -1.23 5.36 -21.28
N PHE A 161 -1.80 4.28 -21.84
CA PHE A 161 -1.17 2.96 -21.86
C PHE A 161 -0.01 2.90 -22.86
N ASP A 162 -0.14 3.54 -24.03
CA ASP A 162 0.97 3.65 -24.99
C ASP A 162 2.15 4.44 -24.41
N ASP A 163 1.88 5.59 -23.77
CA ASP A 163 2.90 6.41 -23.10
C ASP A 163 3.64 5.63 -21.99
N ALA A 164 2.89 4.82 -21.22
CA ALA A 164 3.44 4.11 -20.06
C ALA A 164 4.22 2.84 -20.41
N PHE A 165 3.82 2.11 -21.47
CA PHE A 165 4.36 0.78 -21.76
C PHE A 165 4.89 0.61 -23.20
N GLY A 166 4.40 1.40 -24.16
CA GLY A 166 4.94 1.45 -25.53
C GLY A 166 4.92 0.12 -26.31
N THR A 167 4.07 -0.83 -25.93
CA THR A 167 3.94 -2.15 -26.57
C THR A 167 2.78 -2.18 -27.56
N ASP A 168 2.77 -3.12 -28.52
CA ASP A 168 1.70 -3.29 -29.53
C ASP A 168 0.27 -3.46 -28.95
N ASP A 169 0.13 -4.04 -27.75
CA ASP A 169 -1.14 -4.16 -27.03
C ASP A 169 -0.92 -3.83 -25.55
N PRO A 170 -0.85 -2.53 -25.19
CA PRO A 170 -0.43 -2.12 -23.86
C PRO A 170 -1.56 -2.24 -22.83
N ILE A 171 -2.83 -2.33 -23.25
CA ILE A 171 -3.99 -2.39 -22.36
C ILE A 171 -4.24 -3.83 -21.91
N THR A 172 -3.46 -4.28 -20.95
CA THR A 172 -3.56 -5.63 -20.38
C THR A 172 -3.79 -5.58 -18.88
N ARG A 173 -4.33 -6.68 -18.32
CA ARG A 173 -4.48 -6.86 -16.87
C ARG A 173 -3.17 -6.58 -16.13
N GLN A 174 -2.06 -7.08 -16.64
CA GLN A 174 -0.73 -6.93 -16.05
C GLN A 174 -0.28 -5.47 -16.05
N ASN A 175 -0.47 -4.76 -17.17
CA ASN A 175 -0.09 -3.35 -17.27
C ASN A 175 -1.00 -2.45 -16.43
N THR A 176 -2.29 -2.76 -16.31
CA THR A 176 -3.21 -2.09 -15.36
C THR A 176 -2.70 -2.24 -13.93
N ALA A 177 -2.35 -3.46 -13.51
CA ALA A 177 -1.83 -3.73 -12.16
C ALA A 177 -0.49 -3.02 -11.92
N LYS A 178 0.42 -3.07 -12.90
CA LYS A 178 1.71 -2.37 -12.83
C LYS A 178 1.55 -0.87 -12.66
N ALA A 179 0.67 -0.24 -13.45
CA ALA A 179 0.42 1.19 -13.37
C ALA A 179 -0.19 1.59 -12.01
N LEU A 180 -1.22 0.88 -11.53
CA LEU A 180 -1.79 1.08 -10.19
C LEU A 180 -0.72 0.96 -9.10
N ALA A 181 0.09 -0.10 -9.14
CA ALA A 181 1.18 -0.30 -8.18
C ALA A 181 2.22 0.83 -8.24
N GLN A 182 2.56 1.34 -9.43
CA GLN A 182 3.44 2.51 -9.56
C GLN A 182 2.85 3.74 -8.85
N PHE A 183 1.58 4.08 -9.07
CA PHE A 183 0.94 5.20 -8.39
C PHE A 183 0.88 5.02 -6.87
N VAL A 184 0.48 3.84 -6.39
CA VAL A 184 0.38 3.55 -4.95
C VAL A 184 1.75 3.64 -4.27
N ARG A 185 2.84 3.29 -4.95
CA ARG A 185 4.21 3.51 -4.44
C ARG A 185 4.57 5.00 -4.29
N THR A 186 3.95 5.90 -5.05
CA THR A 186 4.19 7.35 -4.94
C THR A 186 3.51 8.00 -3.74
N LEU A 187 2.60 7.29 -3.07
CA LEU A 187 1.87 7.78 -1.88
C LEU A 187 2.78 7.81 -0.64
N VAL A 188 3.81 8.65 -0.69
CA VAL A 188 4.85 8.76 0.34
C VAL A 188 4.51 9.90 1.29
N THR A 189 4.50 9.59 2.59
CA THR A 189 4.35 10.52 3.69
C THR A 189 5.60 10.51 4.58
N GLY A 190 6.08 11.70 4.91
CA GLY A 190 7.38 11.89 5.56
C GLY A 190 7.70 13.32 6.01
N GLY A 191 6.70 14.21 6.02
CA GLY A 191 6.83 15.60 6.44
C GLY A 191 6.25 15.90 7.82
N SER A 192 5.97 14.88 8.63
CA SER A 192 5.28 15.03 9.92
C SER A 192 6.15 15.76 10.96
N LYS A 193 5.56 16.17 12.10
CA LYS A 193 6.32 16.73 13.22
C LYS A 193 7.39 15.77 13.74
N LEU A 194 7.11 14.46 13.75
CA LEU A 194 8.12 13.44 14.06
C LEU A 194 9.29 13.51 13.07
N ASP A 195 9.00 13.57 11.77
CA ASP A 195 10.06 13.64 10.75
C ASP A 195 10.89 14.93 10.85
N GLN A 196 10.25 16.06 11.20
CA GLN A 196 10.94 17.33 11.49
C GLN A 196 11.80 17.22 12.76
N TYR A 197 11.32 16.52 13.80
CA TYR A 197 12.10 16.26 15.02
C TYR A 197 13.34 15.43 14.72
N VAL A 198 13.21 14.38 13.91
CA VAL A 198 14.33 13.51 13.50
C VAL A 198 15.40 14.29 12.74
N GLN A 199 14.99 15.30 11.96
CA GLN A 199 15.89 16.19 11.22
C GLN A 199 16.47 17.33 12.08
N GLY A 200 15.96 17.53 13.30
CA GLY A 200 16.37 18.61 14.21
C GLY A 200 15.65 19.94 13.99
N ASP A 201 14.62 19.97 13.15
CA ASP A 201 13.84 21.17 12.79
C ASP A 201 12.63 21.39 13.72
N TYR A 202 12.33 20.41 14.58
CA TYR A 202 11.24 20.49 15.56
C TYR A 202 11.71 20.06 16.95
N THR A 203 11.15 20.70 17.98
CA THR A 203 11.32 20.30 19.38
C THR A 203 9.96 19.95 19.95
N PHE A 204 9.84 18.75 20.50
CA PHE A 204 8.60 18.31 21.15
C PHE A 204 8.19 19.25 22.28
N THR A 205 6.90 19.49 22.38
CA THR A 205 6.30 20.02 23.61
C THR A 205 6.54 19.05 24.78
N PRO A 206 6.44 19.50 26.05
CA PRO A 206 6.60 18.59 27.19
C PRO A 206 5.66 17.37 27.17
N SER A 207 4.45 17.50 26.61
CA SER A 207 3.49 16.41 26.49
C SER A 207 3.89 15.40 25.40
N GLU A 208 4.26 15.90 24.22
CA GLU A 208 4.78 15.05 23.12
C GLU A 208 6.06 14.32 23.55
N GLN A 209 6.96 14.98 24.30
CA GLN A 209 8.18 14.36 24.83
C GLN A 209 7.85 13.24 25.84
N LEU A 210 6.89 13.45 26.73
CA LEU A 210 6.43 12.40 27.65
C LEU A 210 5.91 11.19 26.89
N GLY A 211 5.11 11.42 25.83
CA GLY A 211 4.63 10.34 24.96
C GLY A 211 5.73 9.62 24.21
N PHE A 212 6.69 10.37 23.65
CA PHE A 212 7.87 9.82 22.98
C PHE A 212 8.66 8.90 23.92
N ASP A 213 8.89 9.32 25.17
CA ASP A 213 9.65 8.53 26.14
C ASP A 213 8.93 7.22 26.47
N ILE A 214 7.60 7.26 26.68
CA ILE A 214 6.80 6.07 26.98
C ILE A 214 6.77 5.12 25.77
N PHE A 215 6.52 5.65 24.56
CA PHE A 215 6.46 4.87 23.34
C PHE A 215 7.75 4.08 23.09
N ASN A 216 8.90 4.70 23.36
CA ASN A 216 10.23 4.15 23.09
C ASN A 216 10.88 3.43 24.29
N ASN A 217 10.11 3.08 25.32
CA ASN A 217 10.61 2.29 26.44
C ASN A 217 9.61 1.19 26.85
N GLU A 218 10.02 0.34 27.78
CA GLU A 218 9.25 -0.83 28.26
C GLU A 218 7.94 -0.46 28.98
N GLN A 219 7.75 0.80 29.41
CA GLN A 219 6.47 1.25 29.97
C GLN A 219 5.38 1.26 28.89
N GLY A 220 5.71 1.72 27.68
CA GLY A 220 4.85 1.69 26.50
C GLY A 220 4.93 0.38 25.72
N ASP A 221 6.15 -0.10 25.52
CA ASP A 221 6.56 -1.26 24.71
C ASP A 221 6.16 -1.16 23.22
N CYS A 222 5.76 0.01 22.75
CA CYS A 222 5.26 0.24 21.39
C CYS A 222 6.36 0.05 20.34
N PHE A 223 7.60 0.39 20.69
CA PHE A 223 8.74 0.39 19.78
C PHE A 223 9.15 -1.01 19.28
N HIS A 224 8.77 -2.09 19.95
CA HIS A 224 9.08 -3.45 19.43
C HIS A 224 8.40 -3.71 18.09
N CYS A 225 7.19 -3.17 17.90
CA CYS A 225 6.41 -3.35 16.67
C CYS A 225 6.43 -2.11 15.78
N HIS A 226 6.37 -0.91 16.37
CA HIS A 226 6.23 0.37 15.66
C HIS A 226 7.45 1.29 15.82
N GLY A 227 8.58 0.77 16.27
CA GLY A 227 9.74 1.56 16.63
C GLY A 227 10.68 1.87 15.48
N LEU A 228 11.51 2.89 15.69
CA LEU A 228 12.44 3.40 14.70
C LEU A 228 13.52 2.38 14.34
N ALA A 229 14.07 1.70 15.35
CA ALA A 229 15.12 0.69 15.17
C ALA A 229 14.61 -0.59 14.49
N THR A 230 13.34 -0.93 14.69
CA THR A 230 12.73 -2.15 14.17
C THR A 230 12.19 -1.98 12.75
N THR A 231 11.72 -0.76 12.42
CA THR A 231 11.05 -0.50 11.14
C THR A 231 11.66 0.62 10.30
N GLY A 232 12.82 1.17 10.66
CA GLY A 232 13.49 2.22 9.88
C GLY A 232 12.62 3.47 9.67
N TYR A 233 12.00 3.97 10.74
CA TYR A 233 11.07 5.12 10.71
C TYR A 233 9.74 4.92 9.95
N GLN A 234 9.42 3.72 9.48
CA GLN A 234 8.10 3.43 8.89
C GLN A 234 6.98 3.25 9.92
N LEU A 235 7.31 3.15 11.21
CA LEU A 235 6.38 2.98 12.33
C LEU A 235 5.43 1.78 12.21
N GLY A 236 5.87 0.71 11.53
CA GLY A 236 5.09 -0.50 11.28
C GLY A 236 5.55 -1.22 10.01
N ALA A 237 5.03 -2.44 9.80
CA ALA A 237 5.20 -3.39 8.69
C ALA A 237 6.33 -3.11 7.68
N HIS A 238 7.54 -2.93 8.21
CA HIS A 238 8.78 -2.84 7.48
C HIS A 238 9.85 -3.37 8.44
N GLY A 239 10.76 -4.21 7.96
CA GLY A 239 11.78 -4.84 8.79
C GLY A 239 11.34 -6.13 9.49
N LEU A 240 11.80 -6.33 10.74
CA LEU A 240 11.92 -7.67 11.34
C LEU A 240 10.60 -8.30 11.82
N LEU A 241 9.67 -7.50 12.36
CA LEU A 241 8.42 -7.98 12.94
C LEU A 241 7.22 -7.45 12.13
N GLN A 242 6.72 -8.30 11.23
CA GLN A 242 5.68 -7.93 10.27
C GLN A 242 4.27 -8.30 10.75
N PHE A 243 4.12 -9.42 11.48
CA PHE A 243 2.83 -9.96 11.91
C PHE A 243 2.84 -10.28 13.40
N THR A 244 1.82 -9.81 14.11
CA THR A 244 1.73 -9.98 15.56
C THR A 244 0.29 -10.20 16.01
N ASN A 245 0.13 -10.90 17.13
CA ASN A 245 -1.13 -10.96 17.86
C ASN A 245 -0.99 -10.03 19.06
N ASN A 246 -1.68 -8.89 19.03
CA ASN A 246 -1.65 -7.89 20.10
C ASN A 246 -2.64 -8.19 21.25
N GLY A 247 -3.26 -9.38 21.26
CA GLY A 247 -4.22 -9.78 22.28
C GLY A 247 -5.55 -9.03 22.17
N LEU A 248 -5.98 -8.70 20.95
CA LEU A 248 -7.28 -8.03 20.72
C LEU A 248 -8.45 -8.88 21.23
N ASP A 249 -8.32 -10.20 21.16
CA ASP A 249 -9.27 -11.18 21.69
C ASP A 249 -8.53 -12.29 22.45
N SER A 250 -9.23 -12.97 23.36
CA SER A 250 -8.68 -14.12 24.09
C SER A 250 -8.79 -15.44 23.30
N VAL A 251 -9.70 -15.49 22.33
CA VAL A 251 -10.01 -16.67 21.52
C VAL A 251 -10.14 -16.25 20.07
N TYR A 252 -9.46 -16.99 19.20
CA TYR A 252 -9.49 -16.81 17.76
C TYR A 252 -10.00 -18.09 17.09
N ALA A 253 -10.79 -17.94 16.03
CA ALA A 253 -11.22 -19.08 15.20
C ALA A 253 -10.01 -19.72 14.49
N VAL A 254 -10.14 -21.00 14.13
CA VAL A 254 -9.17 -21.67 13.26
C VAL A 254 -9.16 -20.97 11.91
N GLY A 255 -7.98 -20.63 11.42
CA GLY A 255 -7.76 -19.87 10.20
C GLY A 255 -7.85 -18.36 10.38
N ALA A 256 -7.95 -17.83 11.61
CA ALA A 256 -8.03 -16.38 11.82
C ALA A 256 -6.68 -15.69 11.56
N GLY A 257 -6.72 -14.56 10.86
CA GLY A 257 -5.53 -13.77 10.53
C GLY A 257 -4.57 -14.54 9.65
N ARG A 258 -3.27 -14.44 9.94
CA ARG A 258 -2.21 -15.05 9.13
C ARG A 258 -2.28 -16.58 9.02
N GLU A 259 -2.92 -17.28 9.96
CA GLU A 259 -3.15 -18.73 9.84
C GLU A 259 -3.95 -19.08 8.56
N PHE A 260 -4.82 -18.18 8.07
CA PHE A 260 -5.51 -18.37 6.79
C PHE A 260 -4.52 -18.61 5.64
N VAL A 261 -3.39 -17.91 5.67
CA VAL A 261 -2.36 -17.92 4.62
C VAL A 261 -1.36 -19.05 4.83
N THR A 262 -0.89 -19.21 6.08
CA THR A 262 0.22 -20.13 6.37
C THR A 262 -0.23 -21.54 6.75
N GLY A 263 -1.47 -21.70 7.23
CA GLY A 263 -1.97 -22.94 7.82
C GLY A 263 -1.31 -23.33 9.15
N ASP A 264 -0.40 -22.50 9.68
CA ASP A 264 0.28 -22.77 10.94
C ASP A 264 -0.57 -22.26 12.12
N PRO A 265 -1.00 -23.13 13.05
CA PRO A 265 -1.75 -22.72 14.24
C PRO A 265 -1.03 -21.68 15.12
N SER A 266 0.29 -21.56 15.02
CA SER A 266 1.08 -20.55 15.72
C SER A 266 0.90 -19.13 15.16
N ASP A 267 0.34 -18.98 13.95
CA ASP A 267 0.00 -17.71 13.31
C ASP A 267 -1.45 -17.27 13.52
N ARG A 268 -2.23 -18.06 14.27
CA ARG A 268 -3.63 -17.75 14.55
C ARG A 268 -3.77 -16.41 15.25
N GLY A 269 -4.63 -15.55 14.72
CA GLY A 269 -4.90 -14.23 15.28
C GLY A 269 -3.77 -13.22 15.11
N LYS A 270 -2.71 -13.56 14.36
CA LYS A 270 -1.69 -12.59 13.97
C LYS A 270 -2.15 -11.80 12.77
N PHE A 271 -1.96 -10.49 12.83
CA PHE A 271 -2.23 -9.57 11.74
C PHE A 271 -1.02 -8.69 11.48
N LYS A 272 -0.95 -8.11 10.28
CA LYS A 272 0.11 -7.20 9.88
C LYS A 272 0.15 -6.00 10.81
N VAL A 273 1.34 -5.62 11.27
CA VAL A 273 1.56 -4.44 12.12
C VAL A 273 1.42 -3.18 11.23
N PRO A 274 0.34 -2.39 11.31
CA PRO A 274 0.17 -1.26 10.40
C PRO A 274 1.19 -0.14 10.70
N SER A 275 1.53 0.66 9.69
CA SER A 275 2.24 1.92 9.94
C SER A 275 1.36 2.85 10.79
N LEU A 276 1.97 3.55 11.74
CA LEU A 276 1.29 4.61 12.51
C LEU A 276 1.38 5.99 11.84
N ARG A 277 1.96 6.10 10.64
CA ARG A 277 1.99 7.36 9.89
C ARG A 277 0.56 7.76 9.52
N ASN A 278 0.21 9.03 9.76
CA ASN A 278 -1.15 9.55 9.61
C ASN A 278 -2.24 8.82 10.41
N VAL A 279 -1.88 8.07 11.46
CA VAL A 279 -2.84 7.25 12.22
C VAL A 279 -4.02 8.04 12.79
N GLU A 280 -3.87 9.35 13.04
CA GLU A 280 -4.97 10.22 13.48
C GLU A 280 -6.15 10.27 12.49
N TYR A 281 -5.90 10.03 11.20
CA TYR A 281 -6.87 10.21 10.11
C TYR A 281 -7.45 8.90 9.57
N SER A 282 -6.86 7.76 9.93
CA SER A 282 -7.26 6.41 9.47
C SER A 282 -8.12 5.67 10.51
N TYR A 283 -9.03 6.37 11.17
CA TYR A 283 -10.01 5.72 12.04
C TYR A 283 -11.10 5.05 11.18
N PRO A 284 -11.77 4.00 11.66
CA PRO A 284 -11.56 3.32 12.94
C PRO A 284 -10.36 2.34 12.93
N TYR A 285 -9.95 1.87 14.11
CA TYR A 285 -8.69 1.17 14.31
C TYR A 285 -8.84 -0.33 14.53
N MET A 286 -7.70 -1.03 14.34
CA MET A 286 -7.54 -2.49 14.31
C MET A 286 -8.06 -3.12 13.01
N HIS A 287 -7.72 -4.39 12.79
CA HIS A 287 -8.15 -5.11 11.58
C HIS A 287 -9.66 -5.19 11.43
N ASP A 288 -10.42 -5.05 12.51
CA ASP A 288 -11.88 -5.12 12.51
C ASP A 288 -12.57 -3.77 12.83
N GLY A 289 -11.81 -2.67 12.88
CA GLY A 289 -12.35 -1.33 13.06
C GLY A 289 -13.14 -1.11 14.36
N ARG A 290 -12.90 -1.90 15.42
CA ARG A 290 -13.72 -1.83 16.64
C ARG A 290 -13.52 -0.58 17.49
N PHE A 291 -12.40 0.14 17.32
CA PHE A 291 -12.12 1.36 18.07
C PHE A 291 -12.30 2.60 17.19
N GLN A 292 -13.04 3.59 17.66
CA GLN A 292 -13.33 4.84 16.95
C GLN A 292 -12.30 5.93 17.22
N THR A 293 -11.55 5.84 18.33
CA THR A 293 -10.59 6.87 18.71
C THR A 293 -9.23 6.29 19.12
N LEU A 294 -8.15 7.04 18.91
CA LEU A 294 -6.84 6.70 19.46
C LEU A 294 -6.87 6.56 20.98
N ALA A 295 -7.76 7.28 21.67
CA ALA A 295 -7.93 7.15 23.11
C ALA A 295 -8.43 5.74 23.51
N GLU A 296 -9.37 5.17 22.75
CA GLU A 296 -9.83 3.78 22.96
C GLU A 296 -8.72 2.76 22.67
N VAL A 297 -7.91 3.00 21.62
CA VAL A 297 -6.72 2.18 21.34
C VAL A 297 -5.73 2.22 22.51
N LEU A 298 -5.44 3.42 23.03
CA LEU A 298 -4.56 3.58 24.18
C LEU A 298 -5.16 2.96 25.45
N ASP A 299 -6.47 3.03 25.65
CA ASP A 299 -7.14 2.37 26.77
C ASP A 299 -7.05 0.84 26.67
N PHE A 300 -7.16 0.26 25.47
CA PHE A 300 -6.92 -1.17 25.23
C PHE A 300 -5.49 -1.57 25.62
N TYR A 301 -4.48 -0.85 25.12
CA TYR A 301 -3.09 -1.14 25.48
C TYR A 301 -2.77 -0.86 26.95
N ASN A 302 -3.45 0.10 27.57
CA ASN A 302 -3.33 0.41 28.99
C ASN A 302 -3.94 -0.70 29.87
N MET A 303 -5.05 -1.30 29.44
CA MET A 303 -5.60 -2.52 30.04
C MET A 303 -4.67 -3.73 29.85
N GLY A 304 -3.80 -3.68 28.83
CA GLY A 304 -2.76 -4.67 28.55
C GLY A 304 -3.13 -5.68 27.48
N GLY A 305 -4.37 -5.68 26.99
CA GLY A 305 -4.90 -6.69 26.08
C GLY A 305 -5.22 -8.02 26.77
N HIS A 306 -5.65 -8.99 25.97
CA HIS A 306 -6.10 -10.30 26.41
C HIS A 306 -5.02 -11.37 26.23
N PRO A 307 -4.74 -12.19 27.27
CA PRO A 307 -3.93 -13.39 27.10
C PRO A 307 -4.56 -14.34 26.08
N SER A 308 -3.74 -14.85 25.15
CA SER A 308 -4.15 -15.86 24.17
C SER A 308 -2.97 -16.78 23.83
N PRO A 309 -3.20 -17.99 23.27
CA PRO A 309 -2.12 -18.97 23.03
C PRO A 309 -1.02 -18.51 22.06
N THR A 310 -1.32 -17.58 21.16
CA THR A 310 -0.41 -17.05 20.13
C THR A 310 -0.04 -15.59 20.39
N LEU A 311 -0.35 -15.06 21.58
CA LEU A 311 -0.04 -13.69 21.98
C LEU A 311 1.45 -13.40 21.77
N ASP A 312 1.75 -12.22 21.23
CA ASP A 312 3.12 -11.79 21.04
C ASP A 312 3.87 -11.65 22.39
N PRO A 313 5.09 -12.16 22.53
CA PRO A 313 5.89 -12.04 23.76
C PRO A 313 6.13 -10.60 24.22
N ASN A 314 6.04 -9.61 23.33
CA ASN A 314 6.16 -8.19 23.67
C ASN A 314 4.88 -7.62 24.30
N MET A 315 3.75 -8.34 24.28
CA MET A 315 2.53 -7.96 25.01
C MET A 315 2.62 -8.35 26.50
N LYS A 316 3.70 -7.93 27.18
CA LYS A 316 4.04 -8.30 28.56
C LYS A 316 3.00 -7.88 29.59
N ALA A 317 2.16 -6.90 29.27
CA ALA A 317 1.12 -6.38 30.15
C ALA A 317 -0.23 -7.11 30.03
N ALA A 318 -0.36 -8.10 29.16
CA ALA A 318 -1.62 -8.82 28.96
C ALA A 318 -2.15 -9.45 30.26
N GLY A 319 -3.40 -9.13 30.60
CA GLY A 319 -4.05 -9.59 31.82
C GLY A 319 -3.62 -8.90 33.12
N VAL A 320 -2.62 -8.00 33.10
CA VAL A 320 -2.16 -7.25 34.28
C VAL A 320 -2.32 -5.73 34.16
N GLY A 321 -2.31 -5.20 32.94
CA GLY A 321 -2.41 -3.77 32.64
C GLY A 321 -1.12 -3.00 32.85
N ARG A 322 -1.03 -1.83 32.20
CA ARG A 322 0.10 -0.90 32.27
C ARG A 322 -0.11 0.22 33.30
N ASN A 323 -1.36 0.50 33.64
CA ASN A 323 -1.76 1.49 34.67
C ASN A 323 -1.18 2.90 34.44
N TRP A 324 -1.14 3.34 33.18
CA TRP A 324 -0.75 4.71 32.83
C TRP A 324 -1.68 5.73 33.49
N SER A 325 -1.08 6.78 34.03
CA SER A 325 -1.79 7.97 34.51
C SER A 325 -2.46 8.73 33.35
N VAL A 326 -3.38 9.63 33.70
CA VAL A 326 -4.04 10.52 32.72
C VAL A 326 -3.00 11.30 31.90
N ALA A 327 -1.96 11.82 32.55
CA ALA A 327 -0.90 12.57 31.87
C ALA A 327 -0.09 11.70 30.90
N GLN A 328 0.19 10.44 31.26
CA GLN A 328 0.90 9.50 30.38
C GLN A 328 0.07 9.12 29.15
N LYS A 329 -1.24 8.87 29.33
CA LYS A 329 -2.15 8.60 28.20
C LYS A 329 -2.28 9.81 27.28
N GLN A 330 -2.38 11.01 27.84
CA GLN A 330 -2.41 12.25 27.06
C GLN A 330 -1.10 12.47 26.30
N GLY A 331 0.05 12.26 26.95
CA GLY A 331 1.35 12.38 26.30
C GLY A 331 1.50 11.43 25.13
N LEU A 332 1.12 10.16 25.29
CA LEU A 332 1.09 9.18 24.19
C LEU A 332 0.17 9.64 23.04
N LEU A 333 -1.03 10.12 23.35
CA LEU A 333 -1.95 10.63 22.34
C LEU A 333 -1.35 11.82 21.58
N ASP A 334 -0.76 12.79 22.30
CA ASP A 334 -0.11 13.95 21.70
C ASP A 334 1.08 13.54 20.83
N PHE A 335 1.85 12.54 21.27
CA PHE A 335 2.95 11.98 20.49
C PHE A 335 2.48 11.27 19.22
N LEU A 336 1.42 10.46 19.26
CA LEU A 336 0.85 9.82 18.06
C LEU A 336 0.40 10.83 17.01
N LYS A 337 -0.13 11.99 17.45
CA LYS A 337 -0.49 13.09 16.54
C LYS A 337 0.70 13.76 15.87
N THR A 338 1.92 13.53 16.34
CA THR A 338 3.13 13.99 15.63
C THR A 338 3.41 13.20 14.35
N PHE A 339 2.71 12.08 14.13
CA PHE A 339 2.87 11.23 12.94
C PHE A 339 2.02 11.70 11.75
N SER A 340 1.23 12.74 11.96
CA SER A 340 0.35 13.38 10.97
C SER A 340 1.15 14.29 10.03
N ASP A 341 1.00 14.07 8.72
CA ASP A 341 1.58 14.85 7.64
C ASP A 341 0.49 15.60 6.87
N ALA A 342 0.21 16.83 7.29
CA ALA A 342 -0.84 17.65 6.69
C ALA A 342 -0.57 17.98 5.21
N THR A 343 0.70 17.99 4.79
CA THR A 343 1.04 18.25 3.38
C THR A 343 0.62 17.08 2.51
N PHE A 344 0.92 15.85 2.94
CA PHE A 344 0.48 14.62 2.26
C PHE A 344 -1.05 14.53 2.12
N LEU A 345 -1.79 14.85 3.18
CA LEU A 345 -3.26 14.77 3.21
C LEU A 345 -3.96 15.77 2.28
N THR A 346 -3.23 16.75 1.73
CA THR A 346 -3.78 17.81 0.86
C THR A 346 -2.99 18.00 -0.43
N ASP A 347 -2.05 17.10 -0.72
CA ASP A 347 -1.20 17.17 -1.91
C ASP A 347 -2.02 16.92 -3.18
N THR A 348 -2.09 17.92 -4.05
CA THR A 348 -2.86 17.88 -5.30
C THR A 348 -2.25 16.95 -6.35
N SER A 349 -1.04 16.44 -6.14
CA SER A 349 -0.46 15.38 -6.97
C SER A 349 -1.14 14.01 -6.75
N PHE A 350 -1.91 13.85 -5.66
CA PHE A 350 -2.63 12.61 -5.35
C PHE A 350 -4.16 12.71 -5.48
N THR A 351 -4.70 13.85 -5.90
CA THR A 351 -6.16 14.01 -6.07
C THR A 351 -6.67 13.39 -7.37
N ASP A 352 -7.99 13.36 -7.56
CA ASP A 352 -8.61 12.95 -8.82
C ASP A 352 -8.03 13.71 -10.03
N PRO A 353 -7.52 13.03 -11.07
CA PRO A 353 -6.99 13.68 -12.27
C PRO A 353 -8.04 13.98 -13.35
N TRP A 354 -9.32 13.62 -13.16
CA TRP A 354 -10.40 13.75 -14.15
C TRP A 354 -11.08 15.13 -14.21
#